data_AF-A0A4Y7ZJU7-F1
#
_entry.id   AF-A0A4Y7ZJU7-F1
#
_cell.length_a   1.000
_cell.length_b   1.000
_cell.length_c   1.000
_cell.angle_alpha   90.00
_cell.angle_beta   90.00
_cell.angle_gamma   90.00
#
_symmetry.space_group_name_H-M   'P 1'
#
loop_
_entity.id
_entity.type
_entity.pdbx_description
1 polymer ?
#
loop_
_entity_poly.entity_id
_entity_poly.type
_entity_poly.pdbx_seq_one_letter_code
_entity_poly.pdbx_strand_id
1 'polypeptide(L)'
;MKTINKQADNNQAVYSHMEPIVDFLLQNGNELFYTNSKWGSDRTGYLCWLKKPIDKALVLANFNLPETIKMSETGDMDCYITSTRIKYVEK
;
A
#
# COMPACT_ATOMS: atom_id res chain seq x y z
N MET A 1 12.68 1.14 -12.39
CA MET A 1 11.82 0.33 -11.51
C MET A 1 12.34 0.44 -10.09
N LYS A 2 11.50 0.81 -9.12
CA LYS A 2 11.89 1.02 -7.71
C LYS A 2 11.68 -0.27 -6.92
N THR A 3 12.67 -0.72 -6.16
CA THR A 3 12.54 -1.93 -5.34
C THR A 3 11.89 -1.60 -4.01
N ILE A 4 10.93 -2.43 -3.59
CA ILE A 4 10.30 -2.37 -2.27
C ILE A 4 10.93 -3.40 -1.33
N ASN A 5 11.24 -2.99 -0.11
CA ASN A 5 11.80 -3.88 0.90
C ASN A 5 10.72 -4.83 1.45
N LYS A 6 11.14 -6.01 1.92
CA LYS A 6 10.24 -7.02 2.52
C LYS A 6 9.48 -6.52 3.76
N GLN A 7 10.08 -5.56 4.48
CA GLN A 7 9.55 -4.93 5.68
C GLN A 7 10.22 -3.55 5.88
N ALA A 8 9.72 -2.78 6.85
CA ALA A 8 10.35 -1.53 7.28
C ALA A 8 11.67 -1.76 8.02
N ASP A 9 12.56 -0.76 8.01
CA ASP A 9 13.77 -0.77 8.84
C ASP A 9 13.42 -0.63 10.33
N ASN A 10 14.29 -1.12 11.22
CA ASN A 10 14.02 -1.20 12.68
C ASN A 10 13.65 0.15 13.35
N ASN A 11 14.00 1.28 12.75
CA ASN A 11 13.74 2.62 13.28
C ASN A 11 12.61 3.36 12.55
N GLN A 12 11.84 2.67 11.70
CA GLN A 12 10.76 3.25 10.93
C GLN A 12 9.40 2.68 11.35
N ALA A 13 8.33 3.40 11.04
CA ALA A 13 6.99 2.87 11.19
C ALA A 13 6.84 1.59 10.34
N VAL A 14 6.12 0.60 10.87
CA VAL A 14 5.98 -0.74 10.27
C VAL A 14 5.47 -0.67 8.81
N TYR A 15 4.58 0.26 8.50
CA TYR A 15 4.01 0.46 7.15
C TYR A 15 4.93 1.21 6.17
N SER A 16 6.03 1.82 6.64
CA SER A 16 6.84 2.77 5.85
C SER A 16 7.43 2.20 4.56
N HIS A 17 7.73 0.90 4.53
CA HIS A 17 8.19 0.22 3.31
C HIS A 17 7.14 0.22 2.18
N MET A 18 5.84 0.33 2.50
CA MET A 18 4.75 0.45 1.52
C MET A 18 4.37 1.89 1.18
N GLU A 19 4.88 2.87 1.94
CA GLU A 19 4.69 4.31 1.70
C GLU A 19 4.96 4.72 0.24
N PRO A 20 6.06 4.27 -0.41
CA PRO A 20 6.36 4.66 -1.78
C PRO A 20 5.30 4.25 -2.79
N ILE A 21 4.59 3.14 -2.54
CA ILE A 21 3.52 2.66 -3.41
C ILE A 21 2.31 3.58 -3.27
N VAL A 22 1.95 3.93 -2.03
CA VAL A 22 0.84 4.86 -1.76
C VAL A 22 1.11 6.22 -2.40
N ASP A 23 2.28 6.80 -2.17
CA ASP A 23 2.66 8.10 -2.75
C ASP A 23 2.58 8.09 -4.27
N PHE A 24 3.06 7.02 -4.90
CA PHE A 24 2.98 6.86 -6.34
C PHE A 24 1.54 6.76 -6.84
N LEU A 25 0.66 6.00 -6.17
CA LEU A 25 -0.74 5.90 -6.53
C LEU A 25 -1.46 7.26 -6.43
N LEU A 26 -1.16 8.04 -5.39
CA LEU A 26 -1.70 9.39 -5.22
C LEU A 26 -1.22 10.34 -6.32
N GLN A 27 0.06 10.28 -6.69
CA GLN A 27 0.62 11.06 -7.80
C GLN A 27 0.00 10.70 -9.16
N ASN A 28 -0.54 9.48 -9.31
CA ASN A 28 -1.17 8.99 -10.52
C ASN A 28 -2.72 9.04 -10.47
N GLY A 29 -3.28 9.95 -9.67
CA GLY A 29 -4.71 10.27 -9.70
C GLY A 29 -5.61 9.35 -8.87
N ASN A 30 -5.02 8.53 -7.98
CA ASN A 30 -5.75 7.98 -6.85
C ASN A 30 -5.80 9.02 -5.72
N GLU A 31 -6.66 8.80 -4.73
CA GLU A 31 -6.89 9.73 -3.63
C GLU A 31 -7.07 8.95 -2.34
N LEU A 32 -6.70 9.55 -1.21
CA LEU A 32 -7.03 9.00 0.10
C LEU A 32 -8.54 9.09 0.35
N PHE A 33 -9.11 8.02 0.90
CA PHE A 33 -10.50 8.03 1.35
C PHE A 33 -10.65 8.87 2.62
N TYR A 34 -9.76 8.69 3.59
CA TYR A 34 -9.70 9.49 4.81
C TYR A 34 -8.67 10.62 4.66
N THR A 35 -9.11 11.87 4.76
CA THR A 35 -8.25 13.05 4.54
C THR A 35 -7.36 13.40 5.74
N ASN A 36 -7.69 12.90 6.93
CA ASN A 36 -7.03 13.30 8.17
C ASN A 36 -5.72 12.53 8.43
N SER A 37 -5.59 11.33 7.86
CA SER A 37 -4.37 10.53 7.94
C SER A 37 -4.31 9.55 6.77
N LYS A 38 -3.11 9.37 6.23
CA LYS A 38 -2.84 8.37 5.18
C LYS A 38 -2.91 6.94 5.72
N TRP A 39 -2.42 6.72 6.94
CA TRP A 39 -2.39 5.43 7.60
C TRP A 39 -3.23 5.45 8.86
N GLY A 40 -4.10 4.46 8.99
CA GLY A 40 -4.74 4.07 10.24
C GLY A 40 -4.14 2.76 10.76
N SER A 41 -4.51 2.42 11.99
CA SER A 41 -4.19 1.13 12.60
C SER A 41 -5.44 0.55 13.24
N ASP A 42 -5.61 -0.76 13.10
CA ASP A 42 -6.62 -1.54 13.81
C ASP A 42 -5.98 -2.76 14.50
N ARG A 43 -6.80 -3.65 15.08
CA ARG A 43 -6.33 -4.87 15.75
C ARG A 43 -5.60 -5.85 14.82
N THR A 44 -5.72 -5.66 13.50
CA THR A 44 -5.16 -6.52 12.46
C THR A 44 -3.97 -5.89 11.74
N GLY A 45 -3.53 -4.69 12.15
CA GLY A 45 -2.33 -4.04 11.66
C GLY A 45 -2.61 -2.66 11.07
N TYR A 46 -1.81 -2.26 10.08
CA TYR A 46 -1.89 -0.94 9.47
C TYR A 46 -2.70 -0.97 8.17
N LEU A 47 -3.37 0.13 7.89
CA LEU A 47 -4.26 0.25 6.74
C LEU A 47 -4.21 1.66 6.11
N CYS A 48 -4.12 1.70 4.80
CA CYS A 48 -4.33 2.90 3.99
C CYS A 48 -5.57 2.67 3.13
N TRP A 49 -6.51 3.63 3.13
CA TRP A 49 -7.71 3.57 2.30
C TRP A 49 -7.63 4.56 1.14
N LEU A 50 -7.80 4.05 -0.06
CA LEU A 50 -7.87 4.78 -1.31
C LEU A 50 -9.32 4.90 -1.79
N LYS A 51 -9.60 5.88 -2.63
CA LYS A 51 -10.92 6.05 -3.26
C LYS A 51 -11.12 5.15 -4.47
N LYS A 52 -10.04 4.70 -5.11
CA LYS A 52 -10.07 3.85 -6.32
C LYS A 52 -9.23 2.59 -6.10
N PRO A 53 -9.57 1.47 -6.75
CA PRO A 53 -8.76 0.26 -6.71
C PRO A 53 -7.34 0.50 -7.22
N ILE A 54 -6.39 -0.30 -6.74
CA ILE A 54 -5.00 -0.25 -7.17
C ILE A 54 -4.89 -0.76 -8.61
N ASP A 55 -4.35 0.07 -9.51
CA ASP A 55 -3.97 -0.38 -10.85
C ASP A 55 -2.73 -1.29 -10.76
N LYS A 56 -2.96 -2.59 -10.86
CA LYS A 56 -1.91 -3.62 -10.78
C LYS A 56 -0.88 -3.50 -11.89
N ALA A 57 -1.29 -3.21 -13.12
CA ALA A 57 -0.36 -3.08 -14.24
C ALA A 57 0.57 -1.88 -14.02
N LEU A 58 0.02 -0.76 -13.56
CA LEU A 58 0.78 0.44 -13.27
C LEU A 58 1.79 0.21 -12.13
N VAL A 59 1.40 -0.48 -11.06
CA VAL A 59 2.32 -0.81 -9.96
C VAL A 59 3.43 -1.75 -10.44
N LEU A 60 3.11 -2.85 -11.11
CA LEU A 60 4.10 -3.83 -11.55
C LEU A 60 5.05 -3.29 -12.63
N ALA A 61 4.64 -2.28 -13.40
CA ALA A 61 5.52 -1.59 -14.33
C ALA A 61 6.56 -0.69 -13.63
N ASN A 62 6.26 -0.21 -12.42
CA ASN A 62 7.07 0.80 -11.72
C ASN A 62 7.83 0.25 -10.50
N PHE A 63 7.34 -0.83 -9.89
CA PHE A 63 7.90 -1.41 -8.67
C PHE A 63 8.30 -2.87 -8.83
N ASN A 64 9.45 -3.22 -8.23
CA ASN A 64 9.80 -4.61 -7.98
C ASN A 64 9.32 -4.97 -6.57
N LEU A 65 8.29 -5.80 -6.48
CA LEU A 65 7.65 -6.18 -5.22
C LEU A 65 8.29 -7.46 -4.66
N PRO A 66 8.56 -7.51 -3.34
CA PRO A 66 8.97 -8.75 -2.70
C PRO A 66 7.81 -9.74 -2.66
N GLU A 67 8.13 -11.04 -2.54
CA GLU A 67 7.15 -12.12 -2.34
C GLU A 67 6.23 -11.93 -1.12
N THR A 68 6.60 -11.01 -0.22
CA THR A 68 5.88 -10.68 1.00
C THR A 68 4.68 -9.79 0.74
N ILE A 69 4.68 -9.08 -0.39
CA ILE A 69 3.60 -8.18 -0.81
C ILE A 69 2.76 -8.89 -1.87
N LYS A 70 1.48 -9.06 -1.58
CA LYS A 70 0.50 -9.65 -2.50
C LYS A 70 -0.50 -8.60 -2.94
N MET A 71 -0.87 -8.64 -4.21
CA MET A 71 -1.96 -7.85 -4.77
C MET A 71 -3.15 -8.75 -5.04
N SER A 72 -4.34 -8.35 -4.59
CA SER A 72 -5.57 -9.04 -4.94
C SER A 72 -5.96 -8.78 -6.40
N GLU A 73 -6.87 -9.58 -6.93
CA GLU A 73 -7.48 -9.32 -8.25
C GLU A 73 -8.41 -8.10 -8.23
N THR A 74 -8.95 -7.78 -7.06
CA THR A 74 -9.87 -6.64 -6.86
C THR A 74 -9.17 -5.29 -6.75
N GLY A 75 -7.84 -5.27 -6.62
CA GLY A 75 -7.07 -4.03 -6.50
C GLY A 75 -6.77 -3.60 -5.05
N ASP A 76 -6.62 -4.57 -4.15
CA ASP A 76 -6.03 -4.39 -2.83
C ASP A 76 -4.56 -4.85 -2.82
N MET A 77 -3.81 -4.43 -1.81
CA MET A 77 -2.46 -4.89 -1.55
C MET A 77 -2.25 -5.18 -0.06
N ASP A 78 -1.53 -6.25 0.25
CA ASP A 78 -1.20 -6.67 1.61
C ASP A 78 0.26 -7.10 1.71
N CYS A 79 0.92 -6.72 2.80
CA CYS A 79 2.20 -7.30 3.23
C CYS A 79 1.97 -8.19 4.45
N TYR A 80 2.11 -9.50 4.29
CA TYR A 80 1.81 -10.46 5.37
C TYR A 80 2.85 -10.49 6.49
N ILE A 81 4.05 -9.93 6.28
CA ILE A 81 5.07 -9.81 7.34
C ILE A 81 4.71 -8.69 8.32
N THR A 82 4.24 -7.55 7.79
CA THR A 82 4.03 -6.33 8.58
C THR A 82 2.56 -6.06 8.87
N SER A 83 1.68 -6.96 8.44
CA SER A 83 0.22 -6.82 8.49
C SER A 83 -0.25 -5.44 7.98
N THR A 84 0.38 -4.97 6.91
CA THR A 84 0.16 -3.63 6.33
C THR A 84 -0.65 -3.77 5.05
N ARG A 85 -1.74 -3.03 4.94
CA ARG A 85 -2.70 -3.16 3.85
C ARG A 85 -2.97 -1.82 3.17
N ILE A 86 -3.10 -1.84 1.85
CA ILE A 86 -3.62 -0.75 1.05
C ILE A 86 -4.91 -1.26 0.43
N LYS A 87 -6.03 -0.63 0.76
CA LYS A 87 -7.36 -1.02 0.32
C LYS A 87 -8.07 0.13 -0.34
N TYR A 88 -9.17 -0.15 -1.02
CA TYR A 88 -10.06 0.87 -1.55
C TYR A 88 -11.49 0.68 -1.04
N VAL A 89 -12.26 1.77 -1.02
CA VAL A 89 -13.67 1.73 -0.66
C VAL A 89 -14.51 1.53 -1.91
N GLU A 90 -15.16 0.37 -2.04
CA GLU A 90 -16.24 0.17 -3.00
C GLU A 90 -17.45 1.02 -2.59
N LYS A 91 -17.90 1.91 -3.47
CA LYS A 91 -19.13 2.68 -3.30
C LYS A 91 -20.26 2.04 -4.10
#